data_AF-A0A920MKJ0-F1
#
_entry.id   AF-A0A920MKJ0-F1
#
_cell.length_a   1.000
_cell.length_b   1.000
_cell.length_c   1.000
_cell.angle_alpha   90.00
_cell.angle_beta   90.00
_cell.angle_gamma   90.00
#
_symmetry.space_group_name_H-M   'P 1'
#
loop_
_entity.id
_entity.type
_entity.pdbx_description
1 polymer ?
#
loop_
_entity_poly.entity_id
_entity_poly.type
_entity_poly.pdbx_seq_one_letter_code
_entity_poly.pdbx_strand_id
1 'polypeptide(L)'
;MANGIANLHNARRANTPMINIVGNHPNFHVGYDAPLTSNIDTLARNFSCWLKSESTAATLAQDGADAFTATLRQTPGSAGQIATLIMGADAAWGESAGPAKPNALPQRPKADETAIEEVAKLVSKGGKTAFLLEHHAAEQSAMSAASKIASKMGSKLFNGTFPARVDGGPGRVEIERLPYFPEQVLSH
;
A
#
# COMPACT_ATOMS: atom_id res chain seq x y z
N MET A 1 12.38 3.08 13.94
CA MET A 1 12.25 2.19 12.77
C MET A 1 12.47 0.72 13.11
N ALA A 2 13.63 0.32 13.68
CA ALA A 2 13.99 -1.10 13.84
C ALA A 2 12.91 -1.96 14.51
N ASN A 3 12.34 -1.50 15.63
CA ASN A 3 11.27 -2.23 16.33
C ASN A 3 9.97 -2.40 15.52
N GLY A 4 9.79 -1.62 14.45
CA GLY A 4 8.60 -1.65 13.59
C GLY A 4 8.79 -2.40 12.27
N ILE A 5 9.94 -3.01 12.01
CA ILE A 5 10.26 -3.63 10.71
C ILE A 5 9.21 -4.68 10.29
N ALA A 6 8.76 -5.52 11.21
CA ALA A 6 7.74 -6.53 10.91
C ALA A 6 6.44 -5.89 10.40
N ASN A 7 6.05 -4.76 10.99
CA ASN A 7 4.86 -4.02 10.56
C ASN A 7 5.09 -3.33 9.20
N LEU A 8 6.29 -2.79 8.95
CA LEU A 8 6.65 -2.23 7.64
C LEU A 8 6.66 -3.29 6.54
N HIS A 9 7.13 -4.50 6.85
CA HIS A 9 7.06 -5.64 5.92
C HIS A 9 5.60 -5.98 5.57
N ASN A 10 4.72 -6.08 6.57
CA ASN A 10 3.31 -6.39 6.36
C ASN A 10 2.61 -5.27 5.58
N ALA A 11 2.87 -4.00 5.94
CA ALA A 11 2.35 -2.84 5.21
C ALA A 11 2.81 -2.82 3.75
N ARG A 12 4.08 -3.17 3.48
CA ARG A 12 4.60 -3.29 2.11
C ARG A 12 3.87 -4.41 1.35
N ARG A 13 3.72 -5.59 1.94
CA ARG A 13 3.01 -6.74 1.32
C ARG A 13 1.53 -6.44 1.07
N ALA A 14 0.91 -5.63 1.94
CA ALA A 14 -0.47 -5.19 1.81
C ALA A 14 -0.63 -3.96 0.92
N ASN A 15 0.45 -3.38 0.38
CA ASN A 15 0.46 -2.13 -0.37
C ASN A 15 -0.25 -0.98 0.35
N THR A 16 0.05 -0.85 1.64
CA THR A 16 -0.52 0.20 2.49
C THR A 16 0.18 1.53 2.18
N PRO A 17 -0.57 2.59 1.83
CA PRO A 17 -0.02 3.94 1.77
C PRO A 17 0.34 4.40 3.18
N MET A 18 1.63 4.63 3.44
CA MET A 18 2.14 4.97 4.77
C MET A 18 3.29 5.97 4.66
N ILE A 19 3.21 7.07 5.41
CA ILE A 19 4.35 7.93 5.66
C ILE A 19 5.01 7.45 6.95
N ASN A 20 6.24 6.99 6.86
CA ASN A 20 7.04 6.54 7.99
C ASN A 20 8.12 7.59 8.30
N ILE A 21 7.94 8.33 9.40
CA ILE A 21 8.89 9.36 9.84
C ILE A 21 9.87 8.76 10.83
N VAL A 22 11.17 8.92 10.58
CA VAL A 22 12.24 8.40 11.43
C VAL A 22 13.15 9.54 11.85
N GLY A 23 13.25 9.78 13.17
CA GLY A 23 14.20 10.75 13.70
C GLY A 23 15.64 10.30 13.50
N ASN A 24 16.53 11.24 13.22
CA ASN A 24 17.97 11.07 13.12
C ASN A 24 18.71 12.17 13.90
N HIS A 25 20.02 12.00 14.10
CA HIS A 25 20.88 13.06 14.62
C HIS A 25 20.83 14.32 13.75
N PRO A 26 21.18 15.49 14.31
CA PRO A 26 21.35 16.70 13.51
C PRO A 26 22.26 16.43 12.30
N ASN A 27 21.94 16.96 11.13
CA ASN A 27 22.66 16.62 9.90
C ASN A 27 24.19 16.85 10.00
N PHE A 28 24.62 17.90 10.73
CA PHE A 28 26.03 18.22 10.95
C PHE A 28 26.77 17.26 11.91
N HIS A 29 26.07 16.34 12.58
CA HIS A 29 26.66 15.31 13.46
C HIS A 29 26.79 13.93 12.81
N VAL A 30 26.14 13.70 11.65
CA VAL A 30 26.07 12.37 11.02
C VAL A 30 27.45 11.85 10.57
N GLY A 31 28.37 12.75 10.22
CA GLY A 31 29.73 12.38 9.79
C GLY A 31 30.70 11.96 10.91
N TYR A 32 30.30 12.06 12.18
CA TYR A 32 31.19 11.81 13.34
C TYR A 32 30.98 10.43 13.99
N ASP A 33 30.25 9.52 13.36
CA ASP A 33 29.96 8.17 13.85
C ASP A 33 29.55 8.16 15.34
N ALA A 34 28.60 9.02 15.70
CA ALA A 34 28.10 9.12 17.06
C ALA A 34 27.54 7.76 17.52
N PRO A 35 27.54 7.43 18.83
CA PRO A 35 27.18 6.09 19.36
C PRO A 35 25.81 5.52 18.98
N LEU A 36 24.91 6.33 18.40
CA LEU A 36 23.58 5.92 17.94
C LEU A 36 23.42 6.02 16.41
N THR A 37 24.50 6.26 15.68
CA THR A 37 24.50 6.30 14.21
C THR A 37 24.17 4.92 13.67
N SER A 38 23.13 4.85 12.87
CA SER A 38 22.71 3.62 12.17
C SER A 38 22.49 3.97 10.71
N ASN A 39 22.75 3.02 9.80
CA ASN A 39 22.42 3.20 8.39
C ASN A 39 20.91 3.01 8.16
N ILE A 40 20.14 4.03 8.56
CA ILE A 40 18.68 4.05 8.47
C ILE A 40 18.25 3.96 7.00
N ASP A 41 18.99 4.59 6.08
CA ASP A 41 18.73 4.54 4.64
C ASP A 41 18.70 3.11 4.09
N THR A 42 19.73 2.31 4.39
CA THR A 42 19.79 0.91 3.98
C THR A 42 18.63 0.11 4.56
N LEU A 43 18.27 0.35 5.81
CA LEU A 43 17.14 -0.33 6.44
C LEU A 43 15.80 0.05 5.77
N ALA A 44 15.58 1.35 5.56
CA ALA A 44 14.35 1.91 5.01
C ALA A 44 14.09 1.50 3.55
N ARG A 45 15.17 1.39 2.75
CA ARG A 45 15.12 1.04 1.33
C ARG A 45 14.51 -0.35 1.09
N ASN A 46 14.61 -1.25 2.06
CA ASN A 46 13.99 -2.58 1.98
C ASN A 46 12.47 -2.56 2.09
N PHE A 47 11.84 -1.46 2.52
CA PHE A 47 10.40 -1.40 2.73
C PHE A 47 9.72 -0.25 1.99
N SER A 48 10.48 0.76 1.57
CA SER A 48 9.94 2.03 1.07
C SER A 48 10.15 2.20 -0.43
N CYS A 49 9.14 2.72 -1.11
CA CYS A 49 9.22 3.11 -2.54
C CYS A 49 9.92 4.45 -2.74
N TRP A 50 9.90 5.27 -1.69
CA TRP A 50 10.44 6.60 -1.65
C TRP A 50 11.12 6.79 -0.32
N LEU A 51 12.29 7.41 -0.38
CA LEU A 51 13.13 7.69 0.76
C LEU A 51 13.66 9.11 0.59
N LYS A 52 13.48 9.92 1.63
CA LYS A 52 14.17 11.21 1.74
C LYS A 52 14.92 11.24 3.05
N SER A 53 16.20 11.54 2.93
CA SER A 53 17.10 11.79 4.04
C SER A 53 17.56 13.26 3.97
N GLU A 54 18.14 13.75 5.06
CA GLU A 54 18.78 15.07 5.10
C GLU A 54 17.81 16.23 4.83
N SER A 55 16.56 16.10 5.28
CA SER A 55 15.66 17.26 5.33
C SER A 55 16.29 18.35 6.20
N THR A 56 16.10 19.60 5.78
CA THR A 56 16.44 20.80 6.56
C THR A 56 15.15 21.48 7.01
N ALA A 57 15.22 22.41 7.96
CA ALA A 57 14.04 23.17 8.39
C ALA A 57 13.33 23.88 7.21
N ALA A 58 14.10 24.32 6.21
CA ALA A 58 13.58 24.96 5.00
C ALA A 58 12.89 23.99 4.03
N THR A 59 13.34 22.73 3.93
CA THR A 59 12.82 21.75 2.95
C THR A 59 11.77 20.81 3.54
N LEU A 60 11.73 20.65 4.87
CA LEU A 60 10.94 19.61 5.54
C LEU A 60 9.45 19.61 5.15
N ALA A 61 8.86 20.80 4.97
CA ALA A 61 7.47 20.92 4.54
C ALA A 61 7.25 20.34 3.13
N GLN A 62 8.13 20.67 2.17
CA GLN A 62 8.06 20.15 0.81
C GLN A 62 8.38 18.65 0.79
N ASP A 63 9.38 18.20 1.56
CA ASP A 63 9.73 16.78 1.69
C ASP A 63 8.54 15.96 2.22
N GLY A 64 7.78 16.50 3.18
CA GLY A 64 6.54 15.88 3.65
C GLY A 64 5.43 15.83 2.60
N ALA A 65 5.27 16.89 1.82
CA ALA A 65 4.30 16.96 0.71
C ALA A 65 4.64 15.98 -0.43
N ASP A 66 5.94 15.80 -0.70
CA ASP A 66 6.46 14.83 -1.66
C ASP A 66 6.29 13.40 -1.13
N ALA A 67 6.55 13.15 0.16
CA ALA A 67 6.30 11.88 0.81
C ALA A 67 4.82 11.48 0.70
N PHE A 68 3.90 12.40 1.02
CA PHE A 68 2.47 12.19 0.84
C PHE A 68 2.13 11.76 -0.59
N THR A 69 2.60 12.51 -1.59
CA THR A 69 2.33 12.17 -2.99
C THR A 69 2.92 10.81 -3.37
N ALA A 70 4.12 10.50 -2.88
CA ALA A 70 4.79 9.23 -3.11
C ALA A 70 4.02 8.04 -2.52
N THR A 71 3.40 8.20 -1.34
CA THR A 71 2.55 7.12 -0.77
C THR A 71 1.34 6.82 -1.64
N LEU A 72 0.86 7.80 -2.40
CA LEU A 72 -0.33 7.68 -3.23
C LEU A 72 -0.01 7.26 -4.67
N ARG A 73 1.27 7.00 -5.01
CA ARG A 73 1.63 6.41 -6.30
C ARG A 73 1.04 5.02 -6.43
N GLN A 74 -0.03 4.94 -7.22
CA GLN A 74 -0.62 3.69 -7.66
C GLN A 74 0.25 3.09 -8.77
N THR A 75 0.82 1.91 -8.51
CA THR A 75 1.50 1.09 -9.52
C THR A 75 0.76 -0.25 -9.65
N PRO A 76 0.93 -1.00 -10.76
CA PRO A 76 0.34 -2.32 -10.87
C PRO A 76 0.70 -3.19 -9.65
N GLY A 77 -0.33 -3.71 -8.96
CA GLY A 77 -0.14 -4.48 -7.74
C GLY A 77 0.08 -3.66 -6.47
N SER A 78 -0.21 -2.34 -6.46
CA SER A 78 -0.11 -1.49 -5.26
C SER A 78 -1.17 -0.40 -5.18
N ALA A 79 -1.81 -0.25 -4.00
CA ALA A 79 -2.72 0.86 -3.68
C ALA A 79 -1.99 2.13 -3.24
N GLY A 80 -0.68 2.03 -3.06
CA GLY A 80 0.19 2.99 -2.44
C GLY A 80 1.36 2.27 -1.78
N GLN A 81 2.44 2.97 -1.51
CA GLN A 81 3.60 2.34 -0.88
C GLN A 81 4.10 3.17 0.30
N ILE A 82 5.02 2.57 1.05
CA ILE A 82 5.64 3.23 2.19
C ILE A 82 6.59 4.30 1.65
N ALA A 83 6.42 5.53 2.10
CA ALA A 83 7.36 6.63 1.91
C ALA A 83 8.05 6.88 3.25
N THR A 84 9.37 6.77 3.31
CA THR A 84 10.11 7.03 4.55
C THR A 84 10.79 8.40 4.48
N LEU A 85 10.57 9.20 5.51
CA LEU A 85 11.24 10.49 5.73
C LEU A 85 12.18 10.35 6.93
N ILE A 86 13.48 10.46 6.70
CA ILE A 86 14.52 10.44 7.72
C ILE A 86 14.83 11.90 8.08
N MET A 87 14.36 12.31 9.25
CA MET A 87 14.33 13.69 9.72
C MET A 87 15.42 13.92 10.76
N GLY A 88 16.44 14.70 10.42
CA GLY A 88 17.43 15.20 11.39
C GLY A 88 16.77 16.09 12.44
N ALA A 89 17.25 16.03 13.68
CA ALA A 89 16.68 16.82 14.79
C ALA A 89 16.72 18.34 14.55
N ASP A 90 17.72 18.82 13.80
CA ASP A 90 17.85 20.24 13.39
C ASP A 90 16.73 20.69 12.46
N ALA A 91 16.22 19.79 11.61
CA ALA A 91 15.10 20.09 10.73
C ALA A 91 13.78 20.23 11.49
N ALA A 92 13.63 19.53 12.62
CA ALA A 92 12.38 19.50 13.39
C ALA A 92 12.15 20.74 14.26
N TRP A 93 13.22 21.47 14.61
CA TRP A 93 13.16 22.63 15.52
C TRP A 93 13.59 23.96 14.89
N GLY A 94 14.11 23.95 13.66
CA GLY A 94 14.44 25.18 12.94
C GLY A 94 13.21 25.93 12.43
N GLU A 95 13.43 27.15 11.91
CA GLU A 95 12.35 27.97 11.35
C GLU A 95 11.74 27.31 10.10
N SER A 96 10.41 27.27 10.06
CA SER A 96 9.65 26.75 8.92
C SER A 96 9.19 27.89 8.02
N ALA A 97 9.30 27.70 6.71
CA ALA A 97 8.71 28.57 5.70
C ALA A 97 7.16 28.43 5.58
N GLY A 98 6.56 27.55 6.38
CA GLY A 98 5.12 27.25 6.34
C GLY A 98 4.77 25.97 5.56
N PRO A 99 3.47 25.67 5.41
CA PRO A 99 3.02 24.44 4.76
C PRO A 99 3.30 24.44 3.25
N ALA A 100 3.68 23.28 2.71
CA ALA A 100 3.87 23.07 1.29
C ALA A 100 2.66 22.38 0.65
N LYS A 101 2.45 22.61 -0.66
CA LYS A 101 1.41 21.91 -1.43
C LYS A 101 1.96 20.60 -1.99
N PRO A 102 1.22 19.48 -1.86
CA PRO A 102 1.61 18.23 -2.50
C PRO A 102 1.52 18.33 -4.03
N ASN A 103 2.31 17.50 -4.69
CA ASN A 103 2.24 17.32 -6.13
C ASN A 103 0.88 16.72 -6.53
N ALA A 104 0.52 16.86 -7.81
CA ALA A 104 -0.73 16.29 -8.32
C ALA A 104 -0.77 14.77 -8.10
N LEU A 105 -1.95 14.27 -7.68
CA LEU A 105 -2.13 12.85 -7.45
C LEU A 105 -2.00 12.07 -8.76
N PRO A 106 -1.22 10.98 -8.77
CA PRO A 106 -1.13 10.13 -9.96
C PRO A 106 -2.47 9.44 -10.21
N GLN A 107 -2.89 9.40 -11.47
CA GLN A 107 -4.10 8.70 -11.89
C GLN A 107 -3.76 7.33 -12.47
N ARG A 108 -4.47 6.30 -12.02
CA ARG A 108 -4.34 4.97 -12.58
C ARG A 108 -5.06 4.87 -13.93
N PRO A 109 -4.47 4.21 -14.94
CA PRO A 109 -5.18 3.91 -16.16
C PRO A 109 -6.38 3.00 -15.89
N LYS A 110 -7.49 3.25 -16.58
CA LYS A 110 -8.64 2.34 -16.57
C LYS A 110 -8.28 1.06 -17.32
N ALA A 111 -9.02 -0.02 -17.01
CA ALA A 111 -8.95 -1.22 -17.84
C ALA A 111 -9.46 -0.88 -19.24
N ASP A 112 -8.85 -1.49 -20.25
CA ASP A 112 -9.23 -1.34 -21.64
C ASP A 112 -10.63 -1.93 -21.88
N GLU A 113 -11.48 -1.24 -22.66
CA GLU A 113 -12.84 -1.70 -22.93
C GLU A 113 -12.85 -3.09 -23.60
N THR A 114 -11.91 -3.39 -24.49
CA THR A 114 -11.87 -4.68 -25.19
C THR A 114 -11.57 -5.83 -24.23
N ALA A 115 -10.65 -5.62 -23.28
CA ALA A 115 -10.34 -6.60 -22.24
C ALA A 115 -11.57 -6.87 -21.33
N ILE A 116 -12.35 -5.83 -21.01
CA ILE A 116 -13.60 -5.98 -20.24
C ILE A 116 -14.60 -6.83 -21.02
N GLU A 117 -14.79 -6.57 -22.32
CA GLU A 117 -15.70 -7.34 -23.16
C GLU A 117 -15.29 -8.81 -23.30
N GLU A 118 -14.00 -9.09 -23.48
CA GLU A 118 -13.47 -10.45 -23.57
C GLU A 118 -13.74 -11.25 -22.29
N VAL A 119 -13.44 -10.67 -21.13
CA VAL A 119 -13.72 -11.30 -19.84
C VAL A 119 -15.23 -11.48 -19.63
N ALA A 120 -16.05 -10.48 -19.99
CA ALA A 120 -17.49 -10.58 -19.89
C ALA A 120 -18.05 -11.73 -20.75
N LYS A 121 -17.55 -11.91 -21.98
CA LYS A 121 -17.91 -13.04 -22.86
C LYS A 121 -17.51 -14.38 -22.25
N LEU A 122 -16.32 -14.48 -21.66
CA LEU A 122 -15.85 -15.70 -20.99
C LEU A 122 -16.73 -16.08 -19.81
N VAL A 123 -17.00 -15.13 -18.90
CA VAL A 123 -17.85 -15.35 -17.73
C VAL A 123 -19.29 -15.69 -18.15
N SER A 124 -19.77 -15.11 -19.27
CA SER A 124 -21.13 -15.34 -19.79
C SER A 124 -21.36 -16.70 -20.44
N LYS A 125 -20.29 -17.41 -20.84
CA LYS A 125 -20.42 -18.78 -21.35
C LYS A 125 -20.84 -19.78 -20.26
N GLY A 126 -20.79 -19.39 -18.99
CA GLY A 126 -21.06 -20.27 -17.85
C GLY A 126 -19.91 -21.24 -17.56
N GLY A 127 -20.15 -22.18 -16.66
CA GLY A 127 -19.13 -23.11 -16.15
C GLY A 127 -18.57 -22.68 -14.78
N LYS A 128 -17.55 -23.40 -14.31
CA LYS A 128 -16.93 -23.14 -13.00
C LYS A 128 -16.00 -21.94 -13.08
N THR A 129 -16.53 -20.76 -12.74
CA THR A 129 -15.77 -19.50 -12.71
C THR A 129 -15.54 -19.03 -11.28
N ALA A 130 -14.37 -18.47 -11.01
CA ALA A 130 -14.04 -17.86 -9.74
C ALA A 130 -13.35 -16.51 -9.96
N PHE A 131 -13.65 -15.53 -9.10
CA PHE A 131 -12.94 -14.26 -9.04
C PHE A 131 -12.08 -14.22 -7.78
N LEU A 132 -10.77 -14.00 -7.96
CA LEU A 132 -9.85 -13.73 -6.87
C LEU A 132 -9.75 -12.21 -6.67
N LEU A 133 -10.37 -11.72 -5.59
CA LEU A 133 -10.43 -10.31 -5.24
C LEU A 133 -9.26 -9.96 -4.31
N GLU A 134 -8.33 -9.19 -4.84
CA GLU A 134 -7.14 -8.74 -4.13
C GLU A 134 -7.01 -7.22 -4.15
N HIS A 135 -6.37 -6.68 -3.12
CA HIS A 135 -5.99 -5.27 -3.03
C HIS A 135 -7.22 -4.35 -3.15
N HIS A 136 -7.34 -3.54 -4.22
CA HIS A 136 -8.51 -2.69 -4.45
C HIS A 136 -9.81 -3.47 -4.65
N ALA A 137 -9.74 -4.71 -5.12
CA ALA A 137 -10.93 -5.53 -5.23
C ALA A 137 -11.46 -5.98 -3.85
N ALA A 138 -10.69 -5.82 -2.78
CA ALA A 138 -11.11 -6.00 -1.39
C ALA A 138 -11.75 -4.73 -0.78
N GLU A 139 -11.91 -3.65 -1.53
CA GLU A 139 -12.72 -2.50 -1.11
C GLU A 139 -14.22 -2.81 -1.21
N GLN A 140 -15.01 -2.22 -0.32
CA GLN A 140 -16.45 -2.51 -0.21
C GLN A 140 -17.24 -2.27 -1.49
N SER A 141 -16.94 -1.19 -2.21
CA SER A 141 -17.58 -0.86 -3.49
C SER A 141 -17.24 -1.92 -4.55
N ALA A 142 -15.99 -2.35 -4.62
CA ALA A 142 -15.51 -3.36 -5.56
C ALA A 142 -16.09 -4.75 -5.23
N MET A 143 -16.06 -5.16 -3.95
CA MET A 143 -16.67 -6.42 -3.51
C MET A 143 -18.18 -6.44 -3.78
N SER A 144 -18.87 -5.32 -3.56
CA SER A 144 -20.30 -5.20 -3.89
C SER A 144 -20.56 -5.36 -5.40
N ALA A 145 -19.72 -4.78 -6.25
CA ALA A 145 -19.83 -4.97 -7.70
C ALA A 145 -19.54 -6.42 -8.11
N ALA A 146 -18.48 -7.02 -7.57
CA ALA A 146 -18.12 -8.41 -7.80
C ALA A 146 -19.23 -9.37 -7.35
N SER A 147 -19.88 -9.12 -6.21
CA SER A 147 -21.02 -9.89 -5.71
C SER A 147 -22.20 -9.86 -6.67
N LYS A 148 -22.54 -8.70 -7.24
CA LYS A 148 -23.61 -8.61 -8.24
C LYS A 148 -23.31 -9.45 -9.49
N ILE A 149 -22.05 -9.44 -9.94
CA ILE A 149 -21.61 -10.26 -11.08
C ILE A 149 -21.68 -11.74 -10.70
N ALA A 150 -21.09 -12.12 -9.56
CA ALA A 150 -21.07 -13.50 -9.09
C ALA A 150 -22.49 -14.09 -8.92
N SER A 151 -23.40 -13.35 -8.29
CA SER A 151 -24.79 -13.77 -8.11
C SER A 151 -25.55 -13.94 -9.42
N LYS A 152 -25.27 -13.11 -10.44
CA LYS A 152 -25.92 -13.23 -11.75
C LYS A 152 -25.33 -14.35 -12.60
N MET A 153 -24.02 -14.57 -12.51
CA MET A 153 -23.27 -15.45 -13.41
C MET A 153 -22.96 -16.83 -12.79
N GLY A 154 -23.25 -17.04 -11.51
CA GLY A 154 -22.94 -18.28 -10.80
C GLY A 154 -21.45 -18.46 -10.47
N SER A 155 -20.68 -17.37 -10.39
CA SER A 155 -19.25 -17.41 -10.07
C SER A 155 -18.99 -17.45 -8.57
N LYS A 156 -17.88 -18.06 -8.15
CA LYS A 156 -17.38 -17.95 -6.78
C LYS A 156 -16.54 -16.70 -6.56
N LEU A 157 -16.53 -16.17 -5.34
CA LEU A 157 -15.65 -15.07 -4.92
C LEU A 157 -14.67 -15.58 -3.89
N PHE A 158 -13.39 -15.27 -4.09
CA PHE A 158 -12.34 -15.56 -3.15
C PHE A 158 -11.51 -14.31 -2.84
N ASN A 159 -11.01 -14.20 -1.62
CA ASN A 159 -9.78 -13.48 -1.35
C ASN A 159 -8.61 -14.46 -1.33
N GLY A 160 -7.39 -13.97 -1.48
CA GLY A 160 -6.20 -14.74 -1.18
C GLY A 160 -6.10 -15.03 0.32
N THR A 161 -5.04 -15.74 0.70
CA THR A 161 -4.86 -16.21 2.08
C THR A 161 -4.67 -15.09 3.10
N PHE A 162 -3.98 -14.01 2.69
CA PHE A 162 -3.68 -12.85 3.53
C PHE A 162 -4.14 -11.56 2.86
N PRO A 163 -5.46 -11.33 2.75
CA PRO A 163 -5.96 -10.14 2.09
C PRO A 163 -5.57 -8.90 2.88
N ALA A 164 -5.23 -7.83 2.16
CA ALA A 164 -4.85 -6.55 2.75
C ALA A 164 -5.97 -5.90 3.59
N ARG A 165 -7.23 -6.23 3.28
CA ARG A 165 -8.42 -5.71 3.95
C ARG A 165 -9.41 -6.85 4.16
N VAL A 166 -9.98 -6.91 5.37
CA VAL A 166 -11.09 -7.76 5.72
C VAL A 166 -12.09 -6.91 6.48
N ASP A 167 -13.25 -6.70 5.89
CA ASP A 167 -14.34 -6.01 6.57
C ASP A 167 -15.46 -7.02 6.86
N GLY A 168 -16.13 -6.86 7.99
CA GLY A 168 -17.27 -7.69 8.39
C GLY A 168 -18.45 -6.86 8.84
N GLY A 169 -19.57 -7.53 9.10
CA GLY A 169 -20.80 -6.95 9.63
C GLY A 169 -21.99 -6.97 8.65
N PRO A 170 -23.16 -6.52 9.10
CA PRO A 170 -24.39 -6.56 8.30
C PRO A 170 -24.24 -5.80 6.97
N GLY A 171 -24.78 -6.38 5.90
CA GLY A 171 -24.76 -5.78 4.56
C GLY A 171 -23.41 -5.87 3.82
N ARG A 172 -22.41 -6.55 4.39
CA ARG A 172 -21.13 -6.83 3.74
C ARG A 172 -21.21 -8.08 2.88
N VAL A 173 -20.43 -8.10 1.80
CA VAL A 173 -20.31 -9.28 0.93
C VAL A 173 -19.51 -10.34 1.66
N GLU A 174 -20.08 -11.54 1.77
CA GLU A 174 -19.36 -12.71 2.25
C GLU A 174 -18.41 -13.21 1.16
N ILE A 175 -17.13 -13.36 1.50
CA ILE A 175 -16.09 -13.83 0.58
C ILE A 175 -15.26 -14.90 1.27
N GLU A 176 -15.07 -16.01 0.59
CA GLU A 176 -14.25 -17.12 1.05
C GLU A 176 -12.76 -16.75 0.94
N ARG A 177 -11.94 -17.11 1.92
CA ARG A 177 -10.49 -16.93 1.80
C ARG A 177 -9.86 -18.22 1.35
N LEU A 178 -8.93 -18.13 0.40
CA LEU A 178 -8.13 -19.30 0.04
C LEU A 178 -7.34 -19.77 1.27
N PRO A 179 -7.44 -21.05 1.64
CA PRO A 179 -6.70 -21.59 2.77
C PRO A 179 -5.19 -21.47 2.55
N TYR A 180 -4.44 -21.50 3.64
CA TYR A 180 -2.97 -21.43 3.58
C TYR A 180 -2.36 -22.74 3.07
N PHE A 181 -2.92 -23.87 3.48
CA PHE A 181 -2.45 -25.20 3.10
C PHE A 181 -3.33 -25.77 1.98
N PRO A 182 -2.76 -26.18 0.84
CA PRO A 182 -3.52 -26.78 -0.26
C PRO A 182 -4.36 -27.98 0.15
N GLU A 183 -3.90 -28.75 1.13
CA GLU A 183 -4.58 -29.94 1.67
C GLU A 183 -5.96 -29.59 2.24
N GLN A 184 -6.15 -28.37 2.74
CA GLN A 184 -7.44 -27.88 3.27
C GLN A 184 -8.49 -27.69 2.17
N VAL A 185 -8.08 -27.52 0.91
CA VAL A 185 -9.00 -27.47 -0.25
C VAL A 185 -9.44 -28.88 -0.65
N LEU A 186 -8.56 -29.87 -0.45
CA LEU A 186 -8.77 -31.26 -0.88
C LEU A 186 -9.54 -32.09 0.17
N SER A 187 -9.68 -31.59 1.40
CA SER A 187 -10.36 -32.29 2.50
C SER A 187 -11.88 -32.14 2.51
N HIS A 188 -12.48 -31.53 1.48
CA HIS A 188 -13.92 -31.28 1.35
C HIS A 188 -14.56 -32.05 0.19
#